data_AF-A0AAV3RRN4-F1
#
_entry.id   AF-A0AAV3RRN4-F1
#
_cell.length_a   1.000
_cell.length_b   1.000
_cell.length_c   1.000
_cell.angle_alpha   90.00
_cell.angle_beta   90.00
_cell.angle_gamma   90.00
#
_symmetry.space_group_name_H-M   'P 1'
#
loop_
_entity.id
_entity.type
_entity.pdbx_description
1 polymer ?
#
loop_
_entity_poly.entity_id
_entity_poly.type
_entity_poly.pdbx_seq_one_letter_code
_entity_poly.pdbx_strand_id
1 'polypeptide(L)'
;MMSRALLSKKKLQGLIPDSISKIYRLVDLDLSFNQLSGTIPASLGKMSVLATLNLEGNFISGTIPPTLINSRINQLNISRNAIQGTIPDVFGPRSYFMILDLSYNRLKGPFGKSISSASYIGHLDVSHNHLCGPIPNGSPFDQLDATSFAFNDCLCGKPLKSC
;
A
#
# COMPACT_ATOMS: atom_id res chain seq x y z
N MET A 1 -24.75 12.45 -1.50
CA MET A 1 -24.37 11.17 -2.12
C MET A 1 -22.86 11.00 -2.03
N MET A 2 -22.39 9.80 -1.72
CA MET A 2 -20.96 9.46 -1.83
C MET A 2 -20.57 9.37 -3.31
N SER A 3 -19.36 9.77 -3.66
CA SER A 3 -18.84 9.74 -5.03
C SER A 3 -17.77 8.65 -5.21
N ARG A 4 -17.68 8.13 -6.43
CA ARG A 4 -16.66 7.17 -6.86
C ARG A 4 -16.03 7.68 -8.15
N ALA A 5 -14.71 7.59 -8.28
CA ALA A 5 -13.98 7.92 -9.49
C ALA A 5 -13.33 6.65 -10.04
N LEU A 6 -13.97 6.03 -11.03
CA LEU A 6 -13.53 4.79 -11.65
C LEU A 6 -12.90 5.09 -13.02
N LEU A 7 -11.60 5.34 -13.01
CA LEU A 7 -10.84 5.84 -14.15
C LEU A 7 -9.71 4.87 -14.57
N SER A 8 -9.91 3.58 -14.35
CA SER A 8 -8.98 2.54 -14.78
C SER A 8 -8.87 2.48 -16.32
N LYS A 9 -7.66 2.22 -16.83
CA LYS A 9 -7.37 2.00 -18.27
C LYS A 9 -7.79 3.18 -19.16
N LYS A 10 -7.60 4.41 -18.70
CA LYS A 10 -7.97 5.64 -19.43
C LYS A 10 -6.79 6.35 -20.09
N LYS A 11 -5.58 5.76 -20.07
CA LYS A 11 -4.35 6.37 -20.58
C LYS A 11 -4.05 7.75 -19.96
N LEU A 12 -4.51 7.97 -18.72
CA LEU A 12 -4.24 9.20 -17.98
C LEU A 12 -2.72 9.32 -17.74
N GLN A 13 -2.20 10.52 -17.90
CA GLN A 13 -0.78 10.84 -17.74
C GLN A 13 -0.59 11.95 -16.72
N GLY A 14 0.66 12.14 -16.31
CA GLY A 14 1.03 13.20 -15.37
C GLY A 14 0.86 12.79 -13.91
N LEU A 15 0.80 13.78 -13.03
CA LEU A 15 0.78 13.60 -11.58
C LEU A 15 -0.65 13.37 -11.07
N ILE A 16 -0.77 12.72 -9.92
CA ILE A 16 -1.99 12.75 -9.12
C ILE A 16 -2.04 14.12 -8.40
N PRO A 17 -2.98 15.02 -8.72
CA PRO A 17 -2.98 16.35 -8.12
C PRO A 17 -3.52 16.31 -6.69
N ASP A 18 -2.91 17.10 -5.79
CA ASP A 18 -3.36 17.27 -4.41
C ASP A 18 -4.83 17.71 -4.29
N SER A 19 -5.35 18.39 -5.32
CA SER A 19 -6.73 18.86 -5.35
C SER A 19 -7.78 17.74 -5.32
N ILE A 20 -7.42 16.48 -5.58
CA ILE A 20 -8.34 15.33 -5.40
C ILE A 20 -8.87 15.28 -3.97
N SER A 21 -8.07 15.68 -2.98
CA SER A 21 -8.49 15.73 -1.57
C SER A 21 -9.64 16.70 -1.29
N LYS A 22 -9.94 17.64 -2.21
CA LYS A 22 -11.08 18.55 -2.09
C LYS A 22 -12.41 17.86 -2.41
N ILE A 23 -12.39 16.66 -2.99
CA ILE A 23 -13.59 15.86 -3.26
C ILE A 23 -13.96 15.11 -1.96
N TYR A 24 -14.49 15.86 -0.99
CA TYR A 24 -14.72 15.42 0.40
C TYR A 24 -15.71 14.25 0.56
N ARG A 25 -16.38 13.82 -0.51
CA ARG A 25 -17.28 12.65 -0.53
C ARG A 25 -16.75 11.47 -1.35
N LEU A 26 -15.49 11.51 -1.79
CA LEU A 26 -14.88 10.45 -2.60
C LEU A 26 -14.56 9.24 -1.73
N VAL A 27 -15.26 8.14 -1.98
CA VAL A 27 -15.10 6.88 -1.23
C VAL A 27 -14.18 5.90 -1.96
N ASP A 28 -14.30 5.85 -3.29
CA ASP A 28 -13.48 4.98 -4.13
C ASP A 28 -12.75 5.80 -5.18
N LEU A 29 -11.43 5.67 -5.22
CA LEU A 29 -10.57 6.20 -6.26
C LEU A 29 -9.80 5.06 -6.93
N ASP A 30 -10.21 4.74 -8.16
CA ASP A 30 -9.52 3.77 -9.01
C ASP A 30 -8.87 4.48 -10.19
N LEU A 31 -7.55 4.55 -10.15
CA LEU A 31 -6.68 5.10 -11.19
C LEU A 31 -5.77 4.02 -11.78
N SER A 32 -6.10 2.74 -11.60
CA SER A 32 -5.27 1.63 -12.04
C SER A 32 -5.05 1.58 -13.55
N PHE A 33 -3.94 0.99 -13.98
CA PHE A 33 -3.58 0.76 -15.38
C PHE A 33 -3.63 2.03 -16.23
N ASN A 34 -3.04 3.11 -15.73
CA ASN A 34 -2.83 4.36 -16.46
C ASN A 34 -1.33 4.59 -16.69
N GLN A 35 -0.96 5.81 -17.04
CA GLN A 35 0.42 6.24 -17.26
C GLN A 35 0.79 7.37 -16.28
N LEU A 36 0.21 7.34 -15.07
CA LEU A 36 0.45 8.34 -14.04
C LEU A 36 1.87 8.20 -13.49
N SER A 37 2.48 9.32 -13.12
CA SER A 37 3.85 9.38 -12.63
C SER A 37 3.96 10.30 -11.40
N GLY A 38 5.19 10.50 -10.91
CA GLY A 38 5.45 11.29 -9.70
C GLY A 38 5.07 10.55 -8.42
N THR A 39 4.76 11.27 -7.35
CA THR A 39 4.54 10.72 -6.00
C THR A 39 3.06 10.61 -5.66
N ILE A 40 2.74 9.80 -4.63
CA ILE A 40 1.38 9.75 -4.07
C ILE A 40 1.17 10.94 -3.14
N PRO A 41 0.14 11.78 -3.39
CA PRO A 41 -0.24 12.85 -2.46
C PRO A 41 -0.55 12.36 -1.05
N ALA A 42 0.15 12.87 -0.04
CA ALA A 42 -0.13 12.57 1.36
C ALA A 42 -1.55 13.00 1.79
N SER A 43 -2.16 13.93 1.04
CA SER A 43 -3.52 14.42 1.22
C SER A 43 -4.59 13.35 1.02
N LEU A 44 -4.34 12.31 0.20
CA LEU A 44 -5.26 11.17 0.02
C LEU A 44 -5.48 10.41 1.33
N GLY A 45 -4.41 10.18 2.11
CA GLY A 45 -4.50 9.52 3.42
C GLY A 45 -5.21 10.34 4.50
N LYS A 46 -5.48 11.63 4.23
CA LYS A 46 -6.22 12.53 5.14
C LYS A 46 -7.70 12.64 4.79
N MET A 47 -8.15 12.03 3.69
CA MET A 47 -9.55 12.07 3.28
C MET A 47 -10.41 11.26 4.26
N SER A 48 -11.48 11.88 4.75
CA SER A 48 -12.30 11.33 5.85
C SER A 48 -13.13 10.12 5.46
N VAL A 49 -13.40 9.92 4.17
CA VAL A 49 -14.30 8.88 3.66
C VAL A 49 -13.68 8.00 2.57
N LEU A 50 -12.43 8.24 2.18
CA LEU A 50 -11.75 7.42 1.18
C LEU A 50 -11.47 6.04 1.77
N ALA A 51 -12.11 5.02 1.23
CA ALA A 51 -12.02 3.63 1.66
C ALA A 51 -11.16 2.80 0.71
N THR A 52 -11.29 3.05 -0.60
CA THR A 52 -10.57 2.33 -1.65
C THR A 52 -9.66 3.27 -2.41
N LEU A 53 -8.36 2.94 -2.46
CA LEU A 53 -7.38 3.59 -3.30
C LEU A 53 -6.65 2.53 -4.13
N ASN A 54 -6.95 2.50 -5.44
CA ASN A 54 -6.27 1.62 -6.39
C ASN A 54 -5.44 2.44 -7.38
N LEU A 55 -4.12 2.26 -7.30
CA LEU A 55 -3.10 2.90 -8.15
C LEU A 55 -2.28 1.87 -8.92
N GLU A 56 -2.72 0.61 -8.96
CA GLU A 56 -2.02 -0.51 -9.60
C GLU A 56 -1.59 -0.17 -11.03
N GLY A 57 -0.38 -0.58 -11.42
CA GLY A 57 0.03 -0.55 -12.84
C GLY A 57 0.16 0.86 -13.40
N ASN A 58 0.96 1.69 -12.75
CA ASN A 58 1.31 3.04 -13.20
C ASN A 58 2.85 3.22 -13.16
N PHE A 59 3.33 4.45 -13.37
CA PHE A 59 4.73 4.83 -13.25
C PHE A 59 4.99 5.67 -11.98
N ILE A 60 4.22 5.44 -10.92
CA ILE A 60 4.32 6.20 -9.66
C ILE A 60 5.62 5.82 -8.95
N SER A 61 6.30 6.81 -8.37
CA SER A 61 7.60 6.71 -7.73
C SER A 61 7.61 7.45 -6.39
N GLY A 62 8.79 7.58 -5.76
CA GLY A 62 8.92 8.16 -4.43
C GLY A 62 8.53 7.16 -3.34
N THR A 63 8.14 7.64 -2.16
CA THR A 63 7.88 6.79 -0.98
C THR A 63 6.39 6.69 -0.67
N ILE A 64 5.99 5.64 0.06
CA ILE A 64 4.63 5.53 0.62
C ILE A 64 4.42 6.65 1.66
N PRO A 65 3.43 7.54 1.50
CA PRO A 65 3.11 8.52 2.54
C PRO A 65 2.65 7.82 3.83
N PRO A 66 3.22 8.15 5.00
CA PRO A 66 2.80 7.58 6.28
C PRO A 66 1.31 7.79 6.57
N THR A 67 0.71 8.85 6.01
CA THR A 67 -0.72 9.13 6.15
C THR A 67 -1.59 8.04 5.55
N LEU A 68 -1.16 7.30 4.51
CA LEU A 68 -1.94 6.19 3.95
C LEU A 68 -2.03 5.00 4.90
N ILE A 69 -0.93 4.70 5.60
CA ILE A 69 -0.82 3.55 6.53
C ILE A 69 -1.73 3.74 7.76
N ASN A 70 -1.88 4.99 8.21
CA ASN A 70 -2.71 5.36 9.37
C ASN A 70 -3.95 6.16 8.95
N SER A 71 -4.61 5.75 7.86
CA SER A 71 -5.82 6.38 7.30
C SER A 71 -7.10 5.56 7.57
N ARG A 72 -8.21 5.94 6.93
CA ARG A 72 -9.46 5.15 6.85
C ARG A 72 -9.52 4.25 5.62
N ILE A 73 -8.49 4.26 4.78
CA ILE A 73 -8.39 3.40 3.60
C ILE A 73 -8.26 1.97 4.10
N ASN A 74 -9.13 1.09 3.60
CA ASN A 74 -9.12 -0.33 3.93
C ASN A 74 -8.78 -1.23 2.73
N GLN A 75 -8.80 -0.68 1.52
CA GLN A 75 -8.29 -1.33 0.32
C GLN A 75 -7.26 -0.42 -0.33
N LEU A 76 -5.99 -0.72 -0.09
CA LEU A 76 -4.85 -0.01 -0.67
C LEU A 76 -4.13 -0.94 -1.63
N ASN A 77 -4.20 -0.63 -2.91
CA ASN A 77 -3.40 -1.30 -3.94
C ASN A 77 -2.52 -0.26 -4.64
N ILE A 78 -1.21 -0.38 -4.45
CA ILE A 78 -0.21 0.46 -5.11
C ILE A 78 0.82 -0.41 -5.87
N SER A 79 0.45 -1.65 -6.17
CA SER A 79 1.35 -2.61 -6.80
C SER A 79 1.71 -2.23 -8.24
N ARG A 80 2.77 -2.84 -8.76
CA ARG A 80 3.24 -2.63 -10.14
C ARG A 80 3.51 -1.14 -10.44
N ASN A 81 4.35 -0.54 -9.60
CA ASN A 81 4.81 0.83 -9.74
C ASN A 81 6.35 0.89 -9.53
N ALA A 82 6.92 2.07 -9.39
CA ALA A 82 8.33 2.31 -9.08
C ALA A 82 8.53 2.90 -7.68
N ILE A 83 7.65 2.57 -6.72
CA ILE A 83 7.71 3.09 -5.35
C ILE A 83 8.94 2.52 -4.64
N GLN A 84 9.66 3.37 -3.93
CA GLN A 84 10.92 3.07 -3.25
C GLN A 84 10.89 3.46 -1.78
N GLY A 85 12.00 3.23 -1.07
CA GLY A 85 12.10 3.51 0.36
C GLY A 85 11.56 2.36 1.20
N THR A 86 11.15 2.64 2.43
CA THR A 86 10.66 1.61 3.37
C THR A 86 9.14 1.61 3.45
N ILE A 87 8.57 0.52 3.98
CA ILE A 87 7.19 0.54 4.47
C ILE A 87 7.17 1.45 5.73
N PRO A 88 6.33 2.50 5.80
CA PRO A 88 6.32 3.41 6.95
C PRO A 88 5.93 2.69 8.25
N ASP A 89 6.75 2.84 9.29
CA ASP A 89 6.53 2.20 10.59
C ASP A 89 5.58 3.03 11.48
N VAL A 90 4.34 3.23 11.01
CA VAL A 90 3.31 4.05 11.69
C VAL A 90 1.95 3.36 11.77
N PHE A 91 1.93 2.04 11.73
CA PHE A 91 0.70 1.26 11.89
C PHE A 91 0.14 1.43 13.30
N GLY A 92 -1.18 1.39 13.42
CA GLY A 92 -1.86 1.53 14.69
C GLY A 92 -3.35 1.16 14.61
N PRO A 93 -4.17 1.57 15.60
CA PRO A 93 -5.57 1.16 15.69
C PRO A 93 -6.48 1.56 14.53
N ARG A 94 -6.02 2.46 13.64
CA ARG A 94 -6.76 2.83 12.41
C ARG A 94 -6.31 2.04 11.18
N SER A 95 -5.17 1.36 11.26
CA SER A 95 -4.65 0.52 10.20
C SER A 95 -5.49 -0.76 10.12
N TYR A 96 -6.58 -0.67 9.36
CA TYR A 96 -7.52 -1.74 9.09
C TYR A 96 -7.53 -1.99 7.58
N PHE A 97 -6.69 -2.92 7.12
CA PHE A 97 -6.55 -3.26 5.70
C PHE A 97 -7.26 -4.58 5.42
N MET A 98 -8.33 -4.53 4.65
CA MET A 98 -8.86 -5.73 3.99
C MET A 98 -7.89 -6.18 2.90
N ILE A 99 -7.33 -5.23 2.15
CA ILE A 99 -6.33 -5.46 1.10
C ILE A 99 -5.21 -4.43 1.27
N LEU A 100 -3.98 -4.92 1.39
CA LEU A 100 -2.75 -4.13 1.33
C LEU A 100 -1.81 -4.78 0.31
N ASP A 101 -1.88 -4.33 -0.94
CA ASP A 101 -1.01 -4.81 -2.01
C ASP A 101 0.06 -3.77 -2.34
N LEU A 102 1.29 -4.11 -1.97
CA LEU A 102 2.52 -3.32 -2.17
C LEU A 102 3.47 -4.01 -3.15
N SER A 103 3.04 -5.10 -3.78
CA SER A 103 3.89 -5.97 -4.60
C SER A 103 4.42 -5.26 -5.86
N TYR A 104 5.48 -5.80 -6.47
CA TYR A 104 6.07 -5.27 -7.70
C TYR A 104 6.42 -3.77 -7.59
N ASN A 105 7.26 -3.46 -6.61
CA ASN A 105 7.81 -2.13 -6.37
C ASN A 105 9.33 -2.25 -6.08
N ARG A 106 9.94 -1.22 -5.51
CA ARG A 106 11.35 -1.17 -5.09
C ARG A 106 11.47 -0.87 -3.59
N LEU A 107 10.50 -1.32 -2.79
CA LEU A 107 10.49 -1.15 -1.34
C LEU A 107 11.64 -1.95 -0.73
N LYS A 108 12.31 -1.41 0.26
CA LYS A 108 13.50 -1.99 0.88
C LYS A 108 13.50 -1.89 2.39
N GLY A 109 14.44 -2.60 3.00
CA GLY A 109 14.61 -2.63 4.44
C GLY A 109 13.66 -3.62 5.14
N PRO A 110 13.68 -3.63 6.49
CA PRO A 110 12.87 -4.56 7.26
C PRO A 110 11.43 -4.09 7.40
N PHE A 111 10.56 -5.02 7.81
CA PHE A 111 9.27 -4.66 8.37
C PHE A 111 9.47 -3.82 9.65
N GLY A 112 8.70 -2.75 9.77
CA GLY A 112 8.64 -1.94 10.98
C GLY A 112 7.99 -2.69 12.16
N LYS A 113 8.21 -2.25 13.39
CA LYS A 113 7.66 -2.93 14.59
C LYS A 113 6.17 -2.66 14.77
N SER A 114 5.70 -1.51 14.34
CA SER A 114 4.31 -1.06 14.53
C SER A 114 3.31 -1.88 13.73
N ILE A 115 3.74 -2.61 12.69
CA ILE A 115 2.82 -3.37 11.82
C ILE A 115 1.99 -4.42 12.57
N SER A 116 2.51 -4.97 13.67
CA SER A 116 1.77 -5.83 14.59
C SER A 116 0.68 -5.10 15.39
N SER A 117 0.69 -3.76 15.41
CA SER A 117 -0.34 -2.91 16.00
C SER A 117 -1.49 -2.59 15.04
N ALA A 118 -1.43 -3.08 13.79
CA ALA A 118 -2.55 -2.97 12.86
C ALA A 118 -3.76 -3.74 13.41
N SER A 119 -4.94 -3.14 13.38
CA SER A 119 -6.15 -3.81 13.90
C SER A 119 -6.60 -4.97 13.02
N TYR A 120 -6.29 -4.91 11.72
CA TYR A 120 -6.60 -5.98 10.79
C TYR A 120 -5.74 -5.85 9.54
N ILE A 121 -5.18 -6.97 9.08
CA ILE A 121 -4.63 -7.12 7.73
C ILE A 121 -5.16 -8.44 7.21
N GLY A 122 -6.13 -8.37 6.28
CA GLY A 122 -6.77 -9.55 5.69
C GLY A 122 -5.91 -10.17 4.60
N HIS A 123 -5.61 -9.37 3.57
CA HIS A 123 -4.67 -9.73 2.52
C HIS A 123 -3.49 -8.77 2.52
N LEU A 124 -2.28 -9.33 2.55
CA LEU A 124 -1.02 -8.62 2.39
C LEU A 124 -0.25 -9.25 1.23
N ASP A 125 0.25 -8.42 0.32
CA ASP A 125 1.25 -8.83 -0.67
C ASP A 125 2.36 -7.80 -0.73
N VAL A 126 3.59 -8.23 -0.45
CA VAL A 126 4.81 -7.44 -0.56
C VAL A 126 5.82 -8.09 -1.51
N SER A 127 5.39 -9.07 -2.29
CA SER A 127 6.25 -9.82 -3.19
C SER A 127 6.87 -8.92 -4.26
N HIS A 128 7.98 -9.34 -4.86
CA HIS A 128 8.69 -8.58 -5.87
C HIS A 128 9.09 -7.17 -5.40
N ASN A 129 9.88 -7.13 -4.33
CA ASN A 129 10.48 -5.93 -3.74
C ASN A 129 11.93 -6.25 -3.30
N HIS A 130 12.55 -5.36 -2.52
CA HIS A 130 13.91 -5.48 -1.97
C HIS A 130 13.89 -5.52 -0.43
N LEU A 131 12.85 -6.10 0.17
CA LEU A 131 12.73 -6.21 1.62
C LEU A 131 13.71 -7.23 2.18
N CYS A 132 14.14 -7.02 3.42
CA CYS A 132 15.10 -7.89 4.09
C CYS A 132 14.91 -7.88 5.60
N GLY A 133 15.20 -9.01 6.24
CA GLY A 133 15.11 -9.19 7.68
C GLY A 133 13.96 -10.11 8.08
N PRO A 134 13.74 -10.30 9.39
CA PRO A 134 12.70 -11.20 9.88
C PRO A 134 11.30 -10.66 9.57
N ILE A 135 10.42 -11.54 9.12
CA ILE A 135 8.97 -11.31 9.10
C ILE A 135 8.50 -11.26 10.57
N PRO A 136 7.72 -10.25 11.00
CA PRO A 136 7.21 -10.20 12.37
C PRO A 136 6.36 -11.44 12.67
N ASN A 137 6.62 -12.07 13.82
CA ASN A 137 5.80 -13.19 14.27
C ASN A 137 4.46 -12.70 14.82
N GLY A 138 3.43 -13.55 14.78
CA GLY A 138 2.12 -13.21 15.31
C GLY A 138 1.15 -12.76 14.23
N SER A 139 -0.11 -12.58 14.61
CA SER A 139 -1.09 -11.89 13.77
C SER A 139 -0.61 -10.48 13.40
N PRO A 140 -0.77 -10.02 12.15
CA PRO A 140 -1.50 -10.70 11.07
C PRO A 140 -0.64 -11.62 10.17
N PHE A 141 0.64 -11.86 10.48
CA PHE A 141 1.56 -12.58 9.60
C PHE A 141 1.44 -14.10 9.64
N ASP A 142 1.01 -14.66 10.77
CA ASP A 142 0.92 -16.11 10.96
C ASP A 142 -0.06 -16.82 9.99
N GLN A 143 -0.97 -16.08 9.36
CA GLN A 143 -1.97 -16.60 8.41
C GLN A 143 -1.65 -16.29 6.95
N LEU A 144 -0.57 -15.57 6.67
CA LEU A 144 -0.22 -15.14 5.32
C LEU A 144 0.53 -16.25 4.57
N ASP A 145 0.30 -16.31 3.25
CA ASP A 145 0.97 -17.26 2.37
C ASP A 145 2.44 -16.87 2.14
N ALA A 146 3.31 -17.85 1.94
CA ALA A 146 4.70 -17.61 1.54
C ALA A 146 4.81 -16.80 0.23
N THR A 147 3.83 -16.90 -0.67
CA THR A 147 3.80 -16.11 -1.91
C THR A 147 3.75 -14.62 -1.65
N SER A 148 3.09 -14.17 -0.57
CA SER A 148 3.02 -12.75 -0.18
C SER A 148 4.37 -12.11 0.09
N PHE A 149 5.41 -12.92 0.33
CA PHE A 149 6.76 -12.47 0.66
C PHE A 149 7.80 -12.85 -0.39
N ALA A 150 7.39 -13.58 -1.44
CA ALA A 150 8.29 -14.11 -2.45
C ALA A 150 9.02 -12.99 -3.20
N PHE A 151 10.21 -13.31 -3.73
CA PHE A 151 11.01 -12.37 -4.54
C PHE A 151 11.34 -11.07 -3.79
N ASN A 152 11.81 -11.22 -2.55
CA ASN A 152 12.47 -10.17 -1.76
C ASN A 152 13.93 -10.58 -1.49
N ASP A 153 14.78 -9.62 -1.16
CA ASP A 153 16.24 -9.83 -1.07
C ASP A 153 16.64 -10.83 0.02
N CYS A 154 16.08 -10.69 1.23
CA CYS A 154 16.44 -11.55 2.37
C CYS A 154 15.38 -11.58 3.48
N LEU A 155 14.11 -11.74 3.12
CA LEU A 155 13.06 -12.03 4.12
C LEU A 155 13.21 -13.47 4.65
N CYS A 156 13.06 -13.63 5.96
CA CYS A 156 13.13 -14.91 6.65
C CYS A 156 12.14 -14.96 7.84
N GLY A 157 11.92 -16.13 8.42
CA GLY A 157 10.87 -16.37 9.41
C GLY A 157 9.57 -16.83 8.75
N LYS A 158 8.63 -17.37 9.55
CA LYS A 158 7.36 -17.90 9.02
C LYS A 158 6.59 -16.82 8.24
N PRO A 159 5.99 -17.13 7.09
CA PRO A 159 5.85 -18.46 6.46
C PRO A 159 7.04 -18.92 5.60
N LEU A 160 8.12 -18.14 5.52
CA LEU A 160 9.35 -18.51 4.80
C LEU A 160 10.25 -19.43 5.63
N LYS A 161 11.45 -19.71 5.09
CA LYS A 161 12.52 -20.39 5.84
C LYS A 161 12.93 -19.57 7.06
N SER A 162 13.31 -20.24 8.14
CA SER A 162 13.81 -19.59 9.34
C SER A 162 15.00 -18.68 9.05
N CYS A 163 15.07 -17.58 9.80
CA CYS A 163 16.34 -16.91 10.08
C CYS A 163 17.17 -17.84 11.00
#